data_AF-A0A3N9P4M5-F1
#
_entry.id   AF-A0A3N9P4M5-F1
#
_cell.length_a   1.000
_cell.length_b   1.000
_cell.length_c   1.000
_cell.angle_alpha   90.00
_cell.angle_beta   90.00
_cell.angle_gamma   90.00
#
_symmetry.space_group_name_H-M   'P 1'
#
loop_
_entity.id
_entity.type
_entity.pdbx_description
1 polymer ?
#
loop_
_entity_poly.entity_id
_entity_poly.type
_entity_poly.pdbx_seq_one_letter_code
_entity_poly.pdbx_strand_id
1 'polypeptide(L)'
;MDKKYDYSLDAMKGFSCLLMIMAHTGLVFSGSSRSFQIIGGLAPVLFFAVSGITSIFQSKKNVLPLLAFYFVFAVIGLSYNALWRPFIWSDPVSDVPQIVAMSVLAIILLEKYFRPGRYVYLILGVFLFAMHFIFTAKVPSFPGKQFFIPEGDYTYFTFVPWFSIFLLGVFAYRSGRLVNLICGIAAACGLAAAYVLTPRETEFLIKYNMSPGYFFLSLVLLFMSFSLFRSIRQYSLKNPLLFFGKHSFLFLYVHVFLIFLLTHFKLYSINVYMVWAGVLLVSYIGMNAVLWINKYVEALFNHKLPWLGLLMLILLVPAAVDSYGLIVTLEAVLGLAFACNYKKLSQVLFSIFTFVPNSTNSQPGAAANGALLSSERSLPPVLGQPEQLDTAGLSGPVRSLEDA
;
A
#
# COMPACT_ATOMS: atom_id res chain seq x y z
N MET A 1 -4.37 -21.49 16.16
CA MET A 1 -5.56 -21.01 15.43
C MET A 1 -5.05 -20.33 14.17
N ASP A 2 -5.03 -21.06 13.04
CA ASP A 2 -4.57 -20.50 11.77
C ASP A 2 -5.56 -19.41 11.33
N LYS A 3 -5.05 -18.18 11.25
CA LYS A 3 -5.89 -17.04 10.92
C LYS A 3 -6.19 -17.10 9.41
N LYS A 4 -7.43 -17.44 9.07
CA LYS A 4 -7.94 -17.42 7.69
C LYS A 4 -7.63 -16.07 7.04
N TYR A 5 -7.20 -16.10 5.77
CA TYR A 5 -6.90 -14.92 4.98
C TYR A 5 -8.11 -13.97 4.91
N ASP A 6 -7.88 -12.68 5.14
CA ASP A 6 -8.94 -11.67 5.21
C ASP A 6 -9.07 -10.89 3.91
N TYR A 7 -9.90 -11.40 2.99
CA TYR A 7 -10.14 -10.80 1.67
C TYR A 7 -10.75 -9.39 1.73
N SER A 8 -11.34 -8.98 2.86
CA SER A 8 -11.92 -7.64 2.98
C SER A 8 -10.86 -6.55 2.89
N LEU A 9 -9.64 -6.82 3.37
CA LEU A 9 -8.52 -5.89 3.31
C LEU A 9 -8.04 -5.64 1.88
N ASP A 10 -8.01 -6.69 1.05
CA ASP A 10 -7.71 -6.57 -0.37
C ASP A 10 -8.84 -5.82 -1.08
N ALA A 11 -10.10 -6.14 -0.82
CA ALA A 11 -11.22 -5.44 -1.43
C ALA A 11 -11.21 -3.93 -1.13
N MET A 12 -10.85 -3.54 0.10
CA MET A 12 -10.67 -2.13 0.46
C MET A 12 -9.51 -1.45 -0.27
N LYS A 13 -8.37 -2.13 -0.43
CA LYS A 13 -7.25 -1.64 -1.26
C LYS A 13 -7.65 -1.55 -2.74
N GLY A 14 -8.41 -2.50 -3.25
CA GLY A 14 -8.93 -2.45 -4.61
C GLY A 14 -9.87 -1.28 -4.83
N PHE A 15 -10.75 -1.01 -3.86
CA PHE A 15 -11.61 0.18 -3.88
C PHE A 15 -10.79 1.47 -3.84
N SER A 16 -9.72 1.52 -3.04
CA SER A 16 -8.74 2.62 -3.06
C SER A 16 -8.13 2.84 -4.44
N CYS A 17 -7.73 1.77 -5.15
CA CYS A 17 -7.24 1.89 -6.53
C CYS A 17 -8.28 2.52 -7.46
N LEU A 18 -9.55 2.15 -7.35
CA LEU A 18 -10.63 2.77 -8.14
C LEU A 18 -10.81 4.25 -7.81
N LEU A 19 -10.77 4.61 -6.53
CA LEU A 19 -10.83 6.02 -6.10
C LEU A 19 -9.69 6.83 -6.70
N MET A 20 -8.48 6.25 -6.73
CA MET A 20 -7.28 6.94 -7.20
C MET A 20 -7.35 7.36 -8.66
N ILE A 21 -8.08 6.61 -9.50
CA ILE A 21 -8.31 6.95 -10.90
C ILE A 21 -8.98 8.33 -11.03
N MET A 22 -9.93 8.63 -10.15
CA MET A 22 -10.61 9.93 -10.14
C MET A 22 -9.72 11.06 -9.59
N ALA A 23 -8.66 10.74 -8.84
CA ALA A 23 -7.82 11.72 -8.15
C ALA A 23 -6.81 12.43 -9.06
N HIS A 24 -6.33 11.77 -10.13
CA HIS A 24 -5.14 12.20 -10.87
C HIS A 24 -5.36 12.52 -12.36
N THR A 25 -6.60 12.56 -12.81
CA THR A 25 -7.00 12.74 -14.22
C THR A 25 -7.55 14.14 -14.55
N GLY A 26 -7.55 15.07 -13.60
CA GLY A 26 -8.19 16.38 -13.73
C GLY A 26 -7.28 17.46 -14.30
N LEU A 27 -7.37 17.70 -15.61
CA LEU A 27 -6.61 18.76 -16.31
C LEU A 27 -7.40 20.04 -16.56
N VAL A 28 -8.67 20.18 -16.14
CA VAL A 28 -9.35 21.48 -15.92
C VAL A 28 -10.44 21.32 -14.84
N PHE A 29 -10.44 22.19 -13.83
CA PHE A 29 -11.31 22.12 -12.65
C PHE A 29 -12.58 22.98 -12.82
N SER A 30 -13.71 22.41 -13.25
CA SER A 30 -15.01 23.10 -13.14
C SER A 30 -16.19 22.15 -12.93
N GLY A 31 -17.20 22.61 -12.18
CA GLY A 31 -18.46 21.90 -11.96
C GLY A 31 -18.38 20.60 -11.13
N SER A 32 -19.21 19.62 -11.47
CA SER A 32 -19.38 18.33 -10.77
C SER A 32 -18.10 17.47 -10.71
N SER A 33 -17.14 17.70 -11.60
CA SER A 33 -15.85 16.99 -11.64
C SER A 33 -15.01 17.20 -10.38
N ARG A 34 -15.14 18.35 -9.69
CA ARG A 34 -14.38 18.67 -8.48
C ARG A 34 -14.76 17.78 -7.29
N SER A 35 -16.05 17.47 -7.13
CA SER A 35 -16.51 16.60 -6.04
C SER A 35 -15.98 15.18 -6.17
N PHE A 36 -15.96 14.64 -7.39
CA PHE A 36 -15.40 13.31 -7.64
C PHE A 36 -13.88 13.25 -7.43
N GLN A 37 -13.16 14.33 -7.74
CA GLN A 37 -11.73 14.41 -7.45
C GLN A 37 -11.44 14.48 -5.94
N ILE A 38 -12.27 15.19 -5.17
CA ILE A 38 -12.17 15.16 -3.70
C ILE A 38 -12.36 13.73 -3.19
N ILE A 39 -13.40 13.03 -3.68
CA ILE A 39 -13.66 11.63 -3.33
C ILE A 39 -12.49 10.74 -3.74
N GLY A 40 -11.96 10.92 -4.95
CA GLY A 40 -10.80 10.19 -5.44
C GLY A 40 -9.54 10.47 -4.61
N GLY A 41 -9.37 11.71 -4.16
CA GLY A 41 -8.28 12.15 -3.30
C GLY A 41 -8.20 11.39 -1.98
N LEU A 42 -9.31 10.79 -1.52
CA LEU A 42 -9.37 9.95 -0.33
C LEU A 42 -8.78 8.54 -0.53
N ALA A 43 -8.40 8.14 -1.75
CA ALA A 43 -7.80 6.84 -2.02
C ALA A 43 -6.67 6.44 -1.03
N PRO A 44 -5.69 7.30 -0.72
CA PRO A 44 -4.61 6.96 0.21
C PRO A 44 -5.11 6.58 1.61
N VAL A 45 -6.28 7.08 2.03
CA VAL A 45 -6.82 6.82 3.38
C VAL A 45 -7.01 5.32 3.60
N LEU A 46 -7.65 4.63 2.66
CA LEU A 46 -7.87 3.19 2.75
C LEU A 46 -6.58 2.41 2.55
N PHE A 47 -5.70 2.87 1.65
CA PHE A 47 -4.40 2.23 1.41
C PHE A 47 -3.51 2.23 2.67
N PHE A 48 -3.43 3.38 3.34
CA PHE A 48 -2.69 3.58 4.58
C PHE A 48 -3.32 2.83 5.76
N ALA A 49 -4.64 2.90 5.91
CA ALA A 49 -5.35 2.15 6.95
C ALA A 49 -5.09 0.64 6.85
N VAL A 50 -5.19 0.06 5.64
CA VAL A 50 -4.91 -1.37 5.44
C VAL A 50 -3.42 -1.68 5.64
N SER A 51 -2.52 -0.80 5.20
CA SER A 51 -1.08 -0.97 5.43
C SER A 51 -0.73 -1.01 6.92
N GLY A 52 -1.35 -0.14 7.73
CA GLY A 52 -1.25 -0.16 9.20
C GLY A 52 -1.78 -1.45 9.83
N ILE A 53 -2.80 -2.08 9.26
CA ILE A 53 -3.29 -3.39 9.76
C ILE A 53 -2.29 -4.49 9.44
N THR A 54 -1.76 -4.50 8.22
CA THR A 54 -0.81 -5.54 7.79
C THR A 54 0.50 -5.51 8.58
N SER A 55 0.88 -4.36 9.14
CA SER A 55 2.08 -4.24 9.98
C SER A 55 1.94 -4.96 11.32
N ILE A 56 0.73 -5.03 11.89
CA ILE A 56 0.44 -5.81 13.10
C ILE A 56 0.78 -7.28 12.89
N PHE A 57 0.48 -7.84 11.71
CA PHE A 57 0.82 -9.23 11.43
C PHE A 57 2.33 -9.45 11.26
N GLN A 58 3.03 -8.41 10.81
CA GLN A 58 4.48 -8.43 10.65
C GLN A 58 5.25 -8.22 11.95
N SER A 59 4.64 -7.64 12.99
CA SER A 59 5.29 -7.38 14.28
C SER A 59 5.82 -8.63 15.00
N LYS A 60 5.29 -9.81 14.63
CA LYS A 60 5.73 -11.12 15.11
C LYS A 60 7.10 -11.54 14.56
N LYS A 61 7.58 -10.90 13.49
CA LYS A 61 8.87 -11.20 12.86
C LYS A 61 10.04 -10.49 13.58
N ASN A 62 11.26 -10.86 13.19
CA ASN A 62 12.47 -10.17 13.65
C ASN A 62 12.50 -8.73 13.15
N VAL A 63 12.88 -7.79 14.03
CA VAL A 63 12.83 -6.34 13.72
C VAL A 63 13.92 -5.94 12.75
N LEU A 64 15.15 -6.44 12.93
CA LEU A 64 16.28 -6.02 12.11
C LEU A 64 16.08 -6.31 10.60
N PRO A 65 15.63 -7.51 10.18
CA PRO A 65 15.30 -7.74 8.77
C PRO A 65 14.15 -6.87 8.26
N LEU A 66 13.15 -6.57 9.10
CA LEU A 66 12.06 -5.67 8.73
C LEU A 66 12.54 -4.23 8.57
N LEU A 67 13.42 -3.76 9.46
CA LEU A 67 14.06 -2.45 9.36
C LEU A 67 14.83 -2.32 8.04
N ALA A 68 15.66 -3.30 7.72
CA ALA A 68 16.38 -3.35 6.46
C ALA A 68 15.42 -3.38 5.25
N PHE A 69 14.37 -4.20 5.32
CA PHE A 69 13.36 -4.28 4.26
C PHE A 69 12.67 -2.94 4.02
N TYR A 70 12.18 -2.28 5.07
CA TYR A 70 11.46 -1.02 4.93
C TYR A 70 12.38 0.15 4.58
N PHE A 71 13.65 0.11 4.99
CA PHE A 71 14.67 1.04 4.51
C PHE A 71 14.87 0.91 3.01
N VAL A 72 15.15 -0.31 2.52
CA VAL A 72 15.32 -0.55 1.08
C VAL A 72 14.03 -0.23 0.31
N PHE A 73 12.87 -0.57 0.87
CA PHE A 73 11.56 -0.21 0.29
C PHE A 73 11.38 1.30 0.15
N ALA A 74 11.78 2.09 1.16
CA ALA A 74 11.69 3.54 1.11
C ALA A 74 12.62 4.15 0.05
N VAL A 75 13.85 3.63 -0.07
CA VAL A 75 14.84 4.09 -1.04
C VAL A 75 14.43 3.72 -2.46
N ILE A 76 14.08 2.46 -2.73
CA ILE A 76 13.56 2.05 -4.04
C ILE A 76 12.27 2.78 -4.36
N GLY A 77 11.46 3.10 -3.35
CA GLY A 77 10.28 3.94 -3.48
C GLY A 77 10.55 5.36 -3.98
N LEU A 78 11.80 5.84 -4.02
CA LEU A 78 12.13 7.12 -4.69
C LEU A 78 11.84 7.09 -6.19
N SER A 79 11.85 5.90 -6.80
CA SER A 79 11.39 5.74 -8.19
C SER A 79 9.95 6.24 -8.35
N TYR A 80 9.05 5.94 -7.42
CA TYR A 80 7.68 6.48 -7.40
C TYR A 80 7.66 8.01 -7.36
N ASN A 81 8.53 8.62 -6.56
CA ASN A 81 8.62 10.07 -6.44
C ASN A 81 9.07 10.68 -7.77
N ALA A 82 10.02 10.03 -8.44
CA ALA A 82 10.54 10.46 -9.74
C ALA A 82 9.48 10.42 -10.86
N LEU A 83 8.41 9.62 -10.74
CA LEU A 83 7.29 9.67 -11.70
C LEU A 83 6.54 11.02 -11.63
N TRP A 84 6.50 11.67 -10.47
CA TRP A 84 5.86 12.97 -10.28
C TRP A 84 6.85 14.14 -10.36
N ARG A 85 8.05 13.94 -9.81
CA ARG A 85 9.12 14.93 -9.71
C ARG A 85 10.45 14.27 -10.10
N PRO A 86 10.78 14.21 -11.40
CA PRO A 86 11.96 13.50 -11.89
C PRO A 86 13.28 13.98 -11.28
N PHE A 87 13.39 15.26 -10.93
CA PHE A 87 14.59 15.86 -10.33
C PHE A 87 14.60 15.72 -8.80
N ILE A 88 14.53 14.47 -8.30
CA ILE A 88 14.42 14.16 -6.86
C ILE A 88 15.57 14.72 -6.01
N TRP A 89 16.74 14.95 -6.61
CA TRP A 89 17.93 15.44 -5.91
C TRP A 89 17.90 16.94 -5.64
N SER A 90 17.17 17.71 -6.46
CA SER A 90 16.99 19.15 -6.23
C SER A 90 15.86 19.45 -5.23
N ASP A 91 14.88 18.54 -5.13
CA ASP A 91 13.70 18.73 -4.28
C ASP A 91 13.25 17.39 -3.66
N PRO A 92 13.95 16.92 -2.62
CA PRO A 92 13.72 15.60 -2.03
C PRO A 92 12.45 15.59 -1.17
N VAL A 93 11.34 15.14 -1.73
CA VAL A 93 10.05 15.05 -1.03
C VAL A 93 9.70 13.62 -0.61
N SER A 94 8.87 13.50 0.42
CA SER A 94 8.26 12.24 0.84
C SER A 94 6.99 11.96 0.06
N ASP A 95 6.79 10.71 -0.35
CA ASP A 95 5.54 10.25 -0.98
C ASP A 95 5.07 8.93 -0.33
N VAL A 96 4.05 8.31 -0.94
CA VAL A 96 3.37 7.10 -0.49
C VAL A 96 4.34 6.01 0.00
N PRO A 97 5.42 5.63 -0.72
CA PRO A 97 6.29 4.56 -0.26
C PRO A 97 7.05 4.89 1.02
N GLN A 98 7.58 6.12 1.16
CA GLN A 98 8.36 6.52 2.33
C GLN A 98 7.46 6.62 3.56
N ILE A 99 6.28 7.19 3.42
CA ILE A 99 5.27 7.21 4.50
C ILE A 99 4.91 5.80 4.94
N VAL A 100 4.61 4.91 3.98
CA VAL A 100 4.25 3.52 4.30
C VAL A 100 5.40 2.85 5.06
N ALA A 101 6.64 3.01 4.62
CA ALA A 101 7.80 2.45 5.31
C ALA A 101 7.93 2.94 6.76
N MET A 102 7.89 4.26 6.96
CA MET A 102 8.00 4.86 8.29
C MET A 102 6.84 4.45 9.21
N SER A 103 5.60 4.54 8.73
CA SER A 103 4.40 4.24 9.53
C SER A 103 4.27 2.76 9.86
N VAL A 104 4.63 1.88 8.92
CA VAL A 104 4.63 0.43 9.17
C VAL A 104 5.69 0.06 10.20
N LEU A 105 6.91 0.60 10.11
CA LEU A 105 7.95 0.37 11.11
C LEU A 105 7.52 0.89 12.49
N ALA A 106 6.95 2.10 12.57
CA ALA A 106 6.46 2.66 13.82
C ALA A 106 5.39 1.76 14.48
N ILE A 107 4.43 1.22 13.70
CA ILE A 107 3.43 0.29 14.23
C ILE A 107 4.04 -1.06 14.60
N ILE A 108 5.01 -1.57 13.83
CA ILE A 108 5.72 -2.82 14.17
C ILE A 108 6.39 -2.68 15.54
N LEU A 109 7.10 -1.58 15.78
CA LEU A 109 7.77 -1.31 17.05
C LEU A 109 6.73 -1.14 18.17
N LEU A 110 5.69 -0.35 17.94
CA LEU A 110 4.60 -0.15 18.90
C LEU A 110 3.93 -1.47 19.29
N GLU A 111 3.58 -2.30 18.31
CA GLU A 111 2.92 -3.59 18.55
C GLU A 111 3.87 -4.61 19.17
N LYS A 112 5.15 -4.62 18.78
CA LYS A 112 6.12 -5.59 19.31
C LYS A 112 6.44 -5.35 20.78
N TYR A 113 6.61 -4.09 21.18
CA TYR A 113 7.07 -3.73 22.52
C TYR A 113 5.92 -3.41 23.49
N PHE A 114 4.81 -2.82 23.03
CA PHE A 114 3.73 -2.36 23.92
C PHE A 114 2.44 -3.17 23.78
N ARG A 115 2.19 -3.82 22.64
CA ARG A 115 0.94 -4.53 22.31
C ARG A 115 -0.33 -3.77 22.75
N PRO A 116 -0.49 -2.50 22.36
CA PRO A 116 -1.50 -1.66 22.96
C PRO A 116 -2.93 -2.13 22.62
N GLY A 117 -3.86 -1.88 23.53
CA GLY A 117 -5.28 -2.14 23.30
C GLY A 117 -5.85 -1.30 22.14
N ARG A 118 -6.98 -1.72 21.57
CA ARG A 118 -7.57 -1.04 20.39
C ARG A 118 -7.82 0.46 20.62
N TYR A 119 -8.26 0.86 21.81
CA TYR A 119 -8.57 2.27 22.11
C TYR A 119 -7.32 3.15 22.22
N VAL A 120 -6.16 2.57 22.53
CA VAL A 120 -4.90 3.32 22.51
C VAL A 120 -4.55 3.75 21.07
N TYR A 121 -4.82 2.91 20.07
CA TYR A 121 -4.67 3.29 18.66
C TYR A 121 -5.60 4.43 18.25
N LEU A 122 -6.83 4.45 18.77
CA LEU A 122 -7.77 5.56 18.55
C LEU A 122 -7.23 6.86 19.15
N ILE A 123 -6.84 6.83 20.43
CA ILE A 123 -6.32 7.99 21.16
C ILE A 123 -5.05 8.51 20.47
N LEU A 124 -4.09 7.62 20.16
CA LEU A 124 -2.84 8.01 19.51
C LEU A 124 -3.07 8.57 18.11
N GLY A 125 -3.99 8.00 17.34
CA GLY A 125 -4.35 8.49 16.01
C GLY A 125 -4.93 9.92 16.06
N VAL A 126 -5.91 10.16 16.93
CA VAL A 126 -6.50 11.50 17.12
C VAL A 126 -5.47 12.48 17.69
N PHE A 127 -4.65 12.04 18.65
CA PHE A 127 -3.60 12.86 19.24
C PHE A 127 -2.57 13.32 18.21
N LEU A 128 -2.08 12.42 17.35
CA LEU A 128 -1.11 12.77 16.30
C LEU A 128 -1.69 13.75 15.28
N PHE A 129 -2.97 13.58 14.92
CA PHE A 129 -3.66 14.55 14.08
C PHE A 129 -3.76 15.92 14.75
N ALA A 130 -4.09 15.99 16.05
CA ALA A 130 -4.13 17.27 16.77
C ALA A 130 -2.73 17.90 16.90
N MET A 131 -1.71 17.08 17.18
CA MET A 131 -0.31 17.52 17.30
C MET A 131 0.24 18.12 16.01
N HIS A 132 -0.24 17.69 14.84
CA HIS A 132 0.14 18.28 13.54
C HIS A 132 -0.05 19.80 13.50
N PHE A 133 -1.15 20.33 14.05
CA PHE A 133 -1.37 21.78 14.09
C PHE A 133 -0.36 22.49 14.99
N ILE A 134 0.01 21.88 16.12
CA ILE A 134 1.01 22.43 17.04
C ILE A 134 2.38 22.43 16.37
N PHE A 135 2.75 21.32 15.70
CA PHE A 135 4.03 21.20 15.03
C PHE A 135 4.17 22.17 13.87
N THR A 136 3.13 22.30 13.05
CA THR A 136 3.12 23.24 11.91
C THR A 136 3.28 24.68 12.38
N ALA A 137 2.67 25.06 13.52
CA ALA A 137 2.75 26.42 14.04
C ALA A 137 4.06 26.73 14.80
N LYS A 138 4.69 25.74 15.46
CA LYS A 138 5.76 25.99 16.44
C LYS A 138 7.13 25.44 16.06
N VAL A 139 7.23 24.53 15.09
CA VAL A 139 8.52 23.89 14.75
C VAL A 139 9.25 24.73 13.70
N PRO A 140 10.46 25.27 14.01
CA PRO A 140 11.25 26.03 13.05
C PRO A 140 11.63 25.17 11.84
N SER A 141 11.95 25.81 10.72
CA SER A 141 12.36 25.09 9.51
C SER A 141 13.73 24.40 9.70
N PHE A 142 13.88 23.18 9.18
CA PHE A 142 15.14 22.42 9.18
C PHE A 142 15.19 21.45 8.00
N PRO A 143 16.39 21.03 7.52
CA PRO A 143 16.51 20.08 6.42
C PRO A 143 15.76 18.78 6.69
N GLY A 144 14.83 18.41 5.81
CA GLY A 144 14.03 17.20 5.94
C GLY A 144 12.76 17.34 6.80
N LYS A 145 12.44 18.54 7.32
CA LYS A 145 11.16 18.80 8.02
C LYS A 145 9.95 18.37 7.21
N GLN A 146 9.97 18.58 5.89
CA GLN A 146 8.93 18.19 4.93
C GLN A 146 8.60 16.69 4.90
N PHE A 147 9.48 15.81 5.39
CA PHE A 147 9.16 14.39 5.54
C PHE A 147 8.22 14.12 6.71
N PHE A 148 8.24 14.99 7.72
CA PHE A 148 7.52 14.80 8.98
C PHE A 148 6.29 15.68 9.11
N ILE A 149 6.41 16.97 8.78
CA ILE A 149 5.41 17.99 9.02
C ILE A 149 5.18 18.77 7.71
N PRO A 150 3.94 19.07 7.31
CA PRO A 150 3.66 19.96 6.18
C PRO A 150 4.37 21.30 6.33
N GLU A 151 4.94 21.80 5.24
CA GLU A 151 5.64 23.09 5.18
C GLU A 151 5.30 23.74 3.84
N GLY A 152 5.04 25.05 3.83
CA GLY A 152 4.66 25.80 2.63
C GLY A 152 3.39 25.29 1.92
N ASP A 153 3.24 25.67 0.65
CA ASP A 153 2.11 25.31 -0.22
C ASP A 153 2.29 23.93 -0.89
N TYR A 154 3.18 23.08 -0.37
CA TYR A 154 3.64 21.91 -1.10
C TYR A 154 2.71 20.70 -0.99
N THR A 155 2.56 20.00 -2.13
CA THR A 155 1.67 18.86 -2.35
C THR A 155 2.35 17.51 -2.10
N TYR A 156 2.74 17.21 -0.86
CA TYR A 156 3.39 15.93 -0.52
C TYR A 156 2.79 15.24 0.71
N PHE A 157 3.13 13.96 0.88
CA PHE A 157 2.70 13.16 2.02
C PHE A 157 3.72 13.31 3.16
N THR A 158 3.29 13.87 4.29
CA THR A 158 4.11 14.04 5.51
C THR A 158 3.76 13.05 6.61
N PHE A 159 4.76 12.59 7.37
CA PHE A 159 4.57 11.50 8.31
C PHE A 159 3.50 11.76 9.37
N VAL A 160 3.56 12.90 10.08
CA VAL A 160 2.74 13.11 11.29
C VAL A 160 1.23 13.05 11.01
N PRO A 161 0.65 13.87 10.12
CA PRO A 161 -0.79 13.84 9.92
C PRO A 161 -1.25 12.53 9.29
N TRP A 162 -0.46 11.93 8.40
CA TRP A 162 -0.86 10.69 7.71
C TRP A 162 -0.69 9.45 8.59
N PHE A 163 0.24 9.45 9.53
CA PHE A 163 0.42 8.34 10.48
C PHE A 163 -0.83 8.10 11.34
N SER A 164 -1.62 9.16 11.61
CA SER A 164 -2.93 9.03 12.25
C SER A 164 -3.84 8.01 11.56
N ILE A 165 -3.88 8.00 10.23
CA ILE A 165 -4.74 7.13 9.43
C ILE A 165 -4.31 5.66 9.53
N PHE A 166 -3.00 5.39 9.60
CA PHE A 166 -2.50 4.03 9.79
C PHE A 166 -2.97 3.47 11.14
N LEU A 167 -2.84 4.26 12.22
CA LEU A 167 -3.26 3.86 13.56
C LEU A 167 -4.78 3.69 13.66
N LEU A 168 -5.55 4.60 13.06
CA LEU A 168 -7.00 4.51 13.03
C LEU A 168 -7.50 3.32 12.20
N GLY A 169 -6.74 2.91 11.16
CA GLY A 169 -6.94 1.64 10.47
C GLY A 169 -6.80 0.43 11.41
N VAL A 170 -5.74 0.40 12.23
CA VAL A 170 -5.56 -0.65 13.26
C VAL A 170 -6.73 -0.69 14.23
N PHE A 171 -7.16 0.47 14.73
CA PHE A 171 -8.33 0.57 15.61
C PHE A 171 -9.59 0.03 14.93
N ALA A 172 -9.89 0.46 13.71
CA ALA A 172 -11.07 0.04 12.97
C ALA A 172 -11.11 -1.48 12.70
N TYR A 173 -9.94 -2.08 12.47
CA TYR A 173 -9.80 -3.52 12.28
C TYR A 173 -10.05 -4.33 13.56
N ARG A 174 -9.55 -3.85 14.71
CA ARG A 174 -9.77 -4.49 16.01
C ARG A 174 -11.18 -4.23 16.58
N SER A 175 -11.91 -3.32 15.96
CA SER A 175 -13.27 -2.96 16.32
C SER A 175 -14.31 -3.78 15.56
N GLY A 176 -15.49 -3.97 16.16
CA GLY A 176 -16.62 -4.63 15.51
C GLY A 176 -17.34 -3.70 14.53
N ARG A 177 -18.22 -4.27 13.68
CA ARG A 177 -19.00 -3.50 12.69
C ARG A 177 -19.76 -2.33 13.30
N LEU A 178 -20.45 -2.56 14.42
CA LEU A 178 -21.24 -1.53 15.10
C LEU A 178 -20.38 -0.36 15.59
N VAL A 179 -19.20 -0.65 16.15
CA VAL A 179 -18.27 0.40 16.62
C VAL A 179 -17.78 1.23 15.43
N ASN A 180 -17.43 0.60 14.32
CA ASN A 180 -17.05 1.32 13.10
C ASN A 180 -18.21 2.19 12.57
N LEU A 181 -19.44 1.68 12.57
CA LEU A 181 -20.61 2.48 12.18
C LEU A 181 -20.79 3.72 13.08
N ILE A 182 -20.70 3.54 14.40
CA ILE A 182 -20.80 4.65 15.37
C ILE A 182 -19.69 5.67 15.14
N CYS A 183 -18.45 5.24 14.97
CA CYS A 183 -17.32 6.13 14.68
C CYS A 183 -17.48 6.84 13.33
N GLY A 184 -18.03 6.18 12.32
CA GLY A 184 -18.33 6.79 11.02
C GLY A 184 -19.40 7.88 11.12
N ILE A 185 -20.48 7.64 11.88
CA ILE A 185 -21.51 8.65 12.16
C ILE A 185 -20.92 9.82 12.96
N ALA A 186 -20.14 9.53 14.01
CA ALA A 186 -19.48 10.55 14.81
C ALA A 186 -18.51 11.41 13.97
N ALA A 187 -17.77 10.78 13.05
CA ALA A 187 -16.92 11.49 12.09
C ALA A 187 -17.72 12.36 11.12
N ALA A 188 -18.91 11.92 10.68
CA ALA A 188 -19.80 12.72 9.83
C ALA A 188 -20.36 13.93 10.58
N CYS A 189 -20.73 13.77 11.87
CA CYS A 189 -21.08 14.88 12.74
C CYS A 189 -19.89 15.85 12.93
N GLY A 190 -18.68 15.31 13.12
CA GLY A 190 -17.44 16.10 13.19
C GLY A 190 -17.16 16.87 11.90
N LEU A 191 -17.41 16.26 10.73
CA LEU A 191 -17.31 16.91 9.44
C LEU A 191 -18.31 18.07 9.30
N ALA A 192 -19.56 17.86 9.69
CA ALA A 192 -20.59 18.90 9.69
C ALA A 192 -20.25 20.04 10.65
N ALA A 193 -19.78 19.72 11.85
CA ALA A 193 -19.33 20.71 12.83
C ALA A 193 -18.13 21.51 12.29
N ALA A 194 -17.12 20.82 11.72
CA ALA A 194 -15.98 21.48 11.10
C ALA A 194 -16.42 22.40 9.96
N TYR A 195 -17.40 22.00 9.14
CA TYR A 195 -17.93 22.84 8.05
C TYR A 195 -18.58 24.13 8.57
N VAL A 196 -19.33 24.05 9.67
CA VAL A 196 -19.99 25.23 10.28
C VAL A 196 -19.00 26.15 10.99
N LEU A 197 -17.98 25.59 11.65
CA LEU A 197 -17.02 26.33 12.47
C LEU A 197 -15.84 26.90 11.66
N THR A 198 -15.61 26.42 10.44
CA THR A 198 -14.49 26.85 9.60
C THR A 198 -14.92 28.10 8.79
N PRO A 199 -14.19 29.22 8.85
CA PRO A 199 -14.51 30.42 8.06
C PRO A 199 -14.60 30.09 6.58
N ARG A 200 -15.60 30.66 5.88
CA ARG A 200 -15.91 30.36 4.46
C ARG A 200 -14.75 30.66 3.50
N GLU A 201 -13.81 31.50 3.90
CA GLU A 201 -12.64 31.88 3.11
C GLU A 201 -11.45 30.92 3.27
N THR A 202 -11.51 29.96 4.20
CA THR A 202 -10.45 28.98 4.40
C THR A 202 -10.71 27.70 3.61
N GLU A 203 -9.65 27.11 3.05
CA GLU A 203 -9.75 25.88 2.29
C GLU A 203 -10.10 24.68 3.20
N PHE A 204 -11.39 24.33 3.22
CA PHE A 204 -11.95 23.33 4.13
C PHE A 204 -11.47 21.88 3.87
N LEU A 205 -11.14 21.53 2.62
CA LEU A 205 -10.84 20.16 2.18
C LEU A 205 -9.42 20.01 1.58
N ILE A 206 -8.40 20.55 2.26
CA ILE A 206 -7.00 20.41 1.83
C ILE A 206 -6.47 19.02 2.20
N LYS A 207 -6.19 18.22 1.18
CA LYS A 207 -5.61 16.87 1.32
C LYS A 207 -4.23 16.87 1.99
N TYR A 208 -3.29 17.63 1.45
CA TYR A 208 -1.86 17.50 1.80
C TYR A 208 -1.54 18.02 3.21
N ASN A 209 -2.23 19.09 3.64
CA ASN A 209 -2.18 19.59 5.01
C ASN A 209 -3.11 18.83 5.98
N MET A 210 -3.88 17.85 5.49
CA MET A 210 -4.90 17.13 6.26
C MET A 210 -5.79 18.11 7.03
N SER A 211 -6.48 19.02 6.33
CA SER A 211 -7.37 19.98 7.00
C SER A 211 -8.42 19.26 7.87
N PRO A 212 -9.00 19.90 8.89
CA PRO A 212 -10.02 19.28 9.73
C PRO A 212 -11.18 18.66 8.93
N GLY A 213 -11.67 19.38 7.92
CA GLY A 213 -12.71 18.86 7.02
C GLY A 213 -12.25 17.63 6.25
N TYR A 214 -11.05 17.66 5.67
CA TYR A 214 -10.52 16.52 4.92
C TYR A 214 -10.25 15.31 5.84
N PHE A 215 -9.78 15.55 7.07
CA PHE A 215 -9.57 14.50 8.07
C PHE A 215 -10.88 13.82 8.46
N PHE A 216 -11.92 14.58 8.84
CA PHE A 216 -13.20 13.97 9.20
C PHE A 216 -13.85 13.25 8.02
N LEU A 217 -13.74 13.78 6.80
CA LEU A 217 -14.20 13.08 5.59
C LEU A 217 -13.42 11.76 5.38
N SER A 218 -12.11 11.76 5.64
CA SER A 218 -11.27 10.57 5.63
C SER A 218 -11.72 9.54 6.67
N LEU A 219 -12.09 9.98 7.88
CA LEU A 219 -12.60 9.11 8.93
C LEU A 219 -13.96 8.50 8.58
N VAL A 220 -14.86 9.28 7.98
CA VAL A 220 -16.13 8.76 7.45
C VAL A 220 -15.86 7.63 6.47
N LEU A 221 -15.02 7.87 5.45
CA LEU A 221 -14.68 6.85 4.46
C LEU A 221 -14.07 5.61 5.11
N LEU A 222 -13.08 5.79 6.00
CA LEU A 222 -12.36 4.71 6.67
C LEU A 222 -13.33 3.82 7.45
N PHE A 223 -14.07 4.40 8.39
CA PHE A 223 -14.94 3.65 9.28
C PHE A 223 -16.13 3.02 8.57
N MET A 224 -16.75 3.75 7.63
CA MET A 224 -17.86 3.20 6.82
C MET A 224 -17.37 2.07 5.91
N SER A 225 -16.16 2.18 5.35
CA SER A 225 -15.57 1.09 4.55
C SER A 225 -15.33 -0.16 5.42
N PHE A 226 -14.78 -0.03 6.62
CA PHE A 226 -14.64 -1.18 7.52
C PHE A 226 -15.98 -1.78 7.93
N SER A 227 -17.01 -0.95 8.13
CA SER A 227 -18.36 -1.44 8.43
C SER A 227 -18.96 -2.23 7.25
N LEU A 228 -18.83 -1.69 6.03
CA LEU A 228 -19.37 -2.27 4.81
C LEU A 228 -18.60 -3.53 4.37
N PHE A 229 -17.30 -3.43 4.11
CA PHE A 229 -16.51 -4.53 3.53
C PHE A 229 -16.38 -5.72 4.49
N ARG A 230 -16.45 -5.52 5.81
CA ARG A 230 -16.48 -6.63 6.78
C ARG A 230 -17.87 -7.26 6.96
N SER A 231 -18.92 -6.63 6.44
CA SER A 231 -20.27 -7.22 6.43
C SER A 231 -20.43 -8.30 5.35
N ILE A 232 -19.58 -8.27 4.33
CA ILE A 232 -19.57 -9.23 3.22
C ILE A 232 -18.98 -10.55 3.73
N ARG A 233 -19.80 -11.61 3.78
CA ARG A 233 -19.41 -12.92 4.34
C ARG A 233 -18.39 -13.65 3.47
N GLN A 234 -18.49 -13.53 2.15
CA GLN A 234 -17.64 -14.23 1.20
C GLN A 234 -17.37 -13.34 -0.01
N TYR A 235 -16.11 -13.34 -0.47
CA TYR A 235 -15.71 -12.68 -1.70
C TYR A 235 -15.43 -13.74 -2.77
N SER A 236 -15.96 -13.54 -3.97
CA SER A 236 -15.58 -14.37 -5.12
C SER A 236 -14.11 -14.13 -5.47
N LEU A 237 -13.34 -15.19 -5.70
CA LEU A 237 -11.94 -15.10 -6.13
C LEU A 237 -11.77 -14.41 -7.49
N LYS A 238 -12.84 -14.37 -8.30
CA LYS A 238 -12.88 -13.66 -9.59
C LYS A 238 -13.20 -12.16 -9.44
N ASN A 239 -13.35 -11.65 -8.21
CA ASN A 239 -13.70 -10.25 -8.00
C ASN A 239 -12.52 -9.32 -8.39
N PRO A 240 -12.71 -8.39 -9.34
CA PRO A 240 -11.65 -7.49 -9.79
C PRO A 240 -11.11 -6.58 -8.68
N LEU A 241 -11.92 -6.25 -7.66
CA LEU A 241 -11.44 -5.49 -6.50
C LEU A 241 -10.35 -6.24 -5.74
N LEU A 242 -10.44 -7.58 -5.64
CA LEU A 242 -9.39 -8.37 -4.99
C LEU A 242 -8.10 -8.34 -5.82
N PHE A 243 -8.22 -8.37 -7.15
CA PHE A 243 -7.07 -8.26 -8.05
C PHE A 243 -6.34 -6.93 -7.84
N PHE A 244 -7.06 -5.80 -7.94
CA PHE A 244 -6.47 -4.48 -7.70
C PHE A 244 -5.90 -4.35 -6.28
N GLY A 245 -6.59 -4.89 -5.27
CA GLY A 245 -6.13 -4.85 -3.89
C GLY A 245 -4.82 -5.59 -3.66
N LYS A 246 -4.75 -6.84 -4.12
CA LYS A 246 -3.58 -7.72 -4.02
C LYS A 246 -2.37 -7.15 -4.75
N HIS A 247 -2.61 -6.45 -5.86
CA HIS A 247 -1.58 -5.85 -6.72
C HIS A 247 -1.57 -4.31 -6.63
N SER A 248 -2.03 -3.75 -5.52
CA SER A 248 -2.26 -2.30 -5.38
C SER A 248 -0.97 -1.47 -5.50
N PHE A 249 0.17 -2.01 -5.06
CA PHE A 249 1.46 -1.33 -5.26
C PHE A 249 1.91 -1.32 -6.72
N LEU A 250 1.64 -2.39 -7.48
CA LEU A 250 1.86 -2.41 -8.93
C LEU A 250 0.90 -1.43 -9.64
N PHE A 251 -0.36 -1.38 -9.20
CA PHE A 251 -1.33 -0.43 -9.69
C PHE A 251 -0.83 1.01 -9.55
N LEU A 252 -0.21 1.39 -8.41
CA LEU A 252 0.32 2.75 -8.23
C LEU A 252 1.28 3.15 -9.36
N TYR A 253 2.27 2.31 -9.69
CA TYR A 253 3.21 2.61 -10.78
C TYR A 253 2.54 2.63 -12.15
N VAL A 254 1.74 1.61 -12.46
CA VAL A 254 1.04 1.54 -13.76
C VAL A 254 0.13 2.75 -13.95
N HIS A 255 -0.69 3.06 -12.95
CA HIS A 255 -1.63 4.16 -12.98
C HIS A 255 -0.93 5.49 -13.18
N VAL A 256 0.08 5.82 -12.37
CA VAL A 256 0.79 7.10 -12.47
C VAL A 256 1.54 7.22 -13.80
N PHE A 257 2.16 6.15 -14.28
CA PHE A 257 2.80 6.15 -15.59
C PHE A 257 1.78 6.40 -16.72
N LEU A 258 0.56 5.84 -16.63
CA LEU A 258 -0.50 6.14 -17.58
C LEU A 258 -0.97 7.59 -17.52
N ILE A 259 -1.05 8.19 -16.32
CA ILE A 259 -1.34 9.63 -16.19
C ILE A 259 -0.25 10.46 -16.86
N PHE A 260 1.03 10.09 -16.71
CA PHE A 260 2.12 10.74 -17.43
C PHE A 260 1.94 10.64 -18.95
N LEU A 261 1.63 9.46 -19.49
CA LEU A 261 1.39 9.29 -20.93
C LEU A 261 0.20 10.12 -21.43
N LEU A 262 -0.91 10.12 -20.70
CA LEU A 262 -2.09 10.94 -21.04
C LEU A 262 -1.77 12.42 -21.08
N THR A 263 -0.96 12.89 -20.13
CA THR A 263 -0.51 14.28 -20.06
C THR A 263 0.43 14.61 -21.22
N HIS A 264 1.40 13.74 -21.49
CA HIS A 264 2.38 13.88 -22.56
C HIS A 264 1.71 13.97 -23.94
N PHE A 265 0.74 13.10 -24.22
CA PHE A 265 -0.03 13.10 -25.47
C PHE A 265 -1.20 14.08 -25.49
N LYS A 266 -1.39 14.90 -24.44
CA LYS A 266 -2.48 15.87 -24.31
C LYS A 266 -3.89 15.28 -24.48
N LEU A 267 -4.08 14.01 -24.12
CA LEU A 267 -5.34 13.27 -24.25
C LEU A 267 -6.38 13.65 -23.19
N TYR A 268 -6.06 14.60 -22.34
CA TYR A 268 -6.91 15.06 -21.25
C TYR A 268 -8.07 15.97 -21.67
N SER A 269 -8.06 16.44 -22.92
CA SER A 269 -9.16 17.20 -23.52
C SER A 269 -10.36 16.32 -23.88
N ILE A 270 -10.21 15.00 -23.84
CA ILE A 270 -11.29 14.03 -23.98
C ILE A 270 -12.22 14.11 -22.77
N ASN A 271 -13.50 13.72 -22.95
CA ASN A 271 -14.46 13.61 -21.85
C ASN A 271 -13.87 12.87 -20.64
N VAL A 272 -13.91 13.51 -19.45
CA VAL A 272 -13.26 13.03 -18.22
C VAL A 272 -13.70 11.62 -17.82
N TYR A 273 -14.97 11.25 -18.05
CA TYR A 273 -15.48 9.93 -17.73
C TYR A 273 -14.90 8.85 -18.66
N MET A 274 -14.69 9.19 -19.93
CA MET A 274 -14.01 8.30 -20.88
C MET A 274 -12.54 8.13 -20.50
N VAL A 275 -11.88 9.19 -20.05
CA VAL A 275 -10.51 9.11 -19.53
C VAL A 275 -10.45 8.19 -18.32
N TRP A 276 -11.39 8.29 -17.38
CA TRP A 276 -11.43 7.39 -16.21
C TRP A 276 -11.64 5.92 -16.60
N ALA A 277 -12.61 5.65 -17.46
CA ALA A 277 -12.86 4.29 -17.95
C ALA A 277 -11.64 3.73 -18.71
N GLY A 278 -11.02 4.56 -19.55
CA GLY A 278 -9.80 4.22 -20.29
C GLY A 278 -8.64 3.93 -19.36
N VAL A 279 -8.37 4.80 -18.38
CA VAL A 279 -7.30 4.60 -17.38
C VAL A 279 -7.55 3.32 -16.59
N LEU A 280 -8.78 3.05 -16.16
CA LEU A 280 -9.11 1.81 -15.46
C LEU A 280 -8.81 0.57 -16.31
N LEU A 281 -9.31 0.56 -17.54
CA LEU A 281 -9.14 -0.56 -18.47
C LEU A 281 -7.67 -0.78 -18.82
N VAL A 282 -6.96 0.28 -19.18
CA VAL A 282 -5.55 0.22 -19.57
C VAL A 282 -4.68 -0.10 -18.35
N SER A 283 -5.02 0.36 -17.14
CA SER A 283 -4.33 -0.06 -15.92
C SER A 283 -4.48 -1.56 -15.68
N TYR A 284 -5.70 -2.10 -15.84
CA TYR A 284 -5.94 -3.53 -15.71
C TYR A 284 -5.13 -4.35 -16.73
N ILE A 285 -5.15 -3.95 -18.00
CA ILE A 285 -4.39 -4.62 -19.07
C ILE A 285 -2.88 -4.51 -18.79
N GLY A 286 -2.40 -3.30 -18.49
CA GLY A 286 -1.00 -3.01 -18.20
C GLY A 286 -0.47 -3.80 -17.01
N MET A 287 -1.23 -3.88 -15.92
CA MET A 287 -0.86 -4.72 -14.77
C MET A 287 -0.73 -6.19 -15.14
N ASN A 288 -1.68 -6.74 -15.91
CA ASN A 288 -1.60 -8.13 -16.37
C ASN A 288 -0.41 -8.36 -17.30
N ALA A 289 -0.14 -7.43 -18.21
CA ALA A 289 1.02 -7.49 -19.10
C ALA A 289 2.34 -7.48 -18.30
N VAL A 290 2.48 -6.57 -17.34
CA VAL A 290 3.67 -6.51 -16.47
C VAL A 290 3.82 -7.78 -15.65
N LEU A 291 2.74 -8.31 -15.08
CA LEU A 291 2.76 -9.58 -14.35
C LEU A 291 3.15 -10.77 -15.25
N TRP A 292 2.71 -10.76 -16.51
CA TRP A 292 3.08 -11.78 -17.49
C TRP A 292 4.57 -11.68 -17.86
N ILE A 293 5.08 -10.48 -18.16
CA ILE A 293 6.51 -10.24 -18.42
C ILE A 293 7.35 -10.67 -17.21
N ASN A 294 6.87 -10.35 -15.99
CA ASN A 294 7.60 -10.67 -14.77
C ASN A 294 7.89 -12.17 -14.61
N LYS A 295 7.04 -13.06 -15.13
CA LYS A 295 7.27 -14.52 -15.07
C LYS A 295 8.61 -14.95 -15.66
N TYR A 296 9.14 -14.19 -16.63
CA TYR A 296 10.40 -14.50 -17.30
C TYR A 296 11.63 -13.98 -16.57
N VAL A 297 11.48 -12.97 -15.70
CA VAL A 297 12.60 -12.31 -15.01
C VAL A 297 12.57 -12.48 -13.49
N GLU A 298 11.45 -12.97 -12.93
CA GLU A 298 11.25 -13.04 -11.49
C GLU A 298 12.26 -13.92 -10.76
N ALA A 299 12.87 -14.90 -11.45
CA ALA A 299 13.88 -15.78 -10.89
C ALA A 299 15.16 -15.03 -10.52
N LEU A 300 15.49 -13.95 -11.25
CA LEU A 300 16.66 -13.11 -10.97
C LEU A 300 16.56 -12.49 -9.57
N PHE A 301 15.36 -12.09 -9.16
CA PHE A 301 15.11 -11.43 -7.87
C PHE A 301 15.21 -12.36 -6.64
N ASN A 302 15.53 -13.64 -6.83
CA ASN A 302 15.95 -14.52 -5.74
C ASN A 302 17.39 -14.23 -5.27
N HIS A 303 18.17 -13.48 -6.06
CA HIS A 303 19.57 -13.18 -5.77
C HIS A 303 19.76 -11.73 -5.30
N LYS A 304 20.86 -11.47 -4.57
CA LYS A 304 21.18 -10.13 -4.02
C LYS A 304 21.57 -9.11 -5.09
N LEU A 305 22.25 -9.54 -6.16
CA LEU A 305 22.81 -8.64 -7.17
C LEU A 305 21.75 -7.83 -7.92
N PRO A 306 20.62 -8.41 -8.38
CA PRO A 306 19.56 -7.62 -9.01
C PRO A 306 18.95 -6.55 -8.10
N TRP A 307 18.86 -6.81 -6.78
CA TRP A 307 18.40 -5.81 -5.82
C TRP A 307 19.37 -4.64 -5.68
N LEU A 308 20.68 -4.92 -5.65
CA LEU A 308 21.71 -3.88 -5.61
C LEU A 308 21.73 -3.07 -6.90
N GLY A 309 21.64 -3.74 -8.06
CA GLY A 309 21.55 -3.07 -9.36
C GLY A 309 20.32 -2.18 -9.45
N LEU A 310 19.16 -2.67 -9.01
CA LEU A 310 17.91 -1.90 -8.97
C LEU A 310 18.04 -0.65 -8.07
N LEU A 311 18.60 -0.80 -6.87
CA LEU A 311 18.85 0.31 -5.95
C LEU A 311 19.77 1.36 -6.59
N MET A 312 20.88 0.92 -7.19
CA MET A 312 21.84 1.82 -7.83
C MET A 312 21.20 2.57 -9.01
N LEU A 313 20.45 1.88 -9.86
CA LEU A 313 19.81 2.50 -11.02
C LEU A 313 18.80 3.57 -10.62
N ILE A 314 17.97 3.33 -9.61
CA ILE A 314 16.96 4.30 -9.11
C ILE A 314 17.60 5.58 -8.57
N LEU A 315 18.83 5.48 -8.03
CA LEU A 315 19.55 6.65 -7.53
C LEU A 315 20.31 7.36 -8.65
N LEU A 316 20.88 6.60 -9.59
CA LEU A 316 21.73 7.12 -10.65
C LEU A 316 20.94 7.72 -11.81
N VAL A 317 19.80 7.15 -12.20
CA VAL A 317 19.02 7.64 -13.34
C VAL A 317 18.64 9.12 -13.17
N PRO A 318 18.08 9.57 -12.03
CA PRO A 318 17.75 10.98 -11.82
C PRO A 318 18.97 11.89 -11.66
N ALA A 319 20.16 11.32 -11.42
CA ALA A 319 21.41 12.08 -11.27
C ALA A 319 22.18 12.21 -12.60
N ALA A 320 22.02 11.26 -13.51
CA ALA A 320 22.81 11.15 -14.74
C ALA A 320 22.02 11.51 -16.01
N VAL A 321 20.70 11.64 -15.93
CA VAL A 321 19.82 11.92 -17.06
C VAL A 321 19.12 13.26 -16.84
N ASP A 322 19.17 14.14 -17.84
CA ASP A 322 18.49 15.44 -17.79
C ASP A 322 17.08 15.44 -18.43
N SER A 323 16.77 14.41 -19.22
CA SER A 323 15.49 14.29 -19.93
C SER A 323 14.35 13.83 -19.01
N TYR A 324 13.41 14.73 -18.72
CA TYR A 324 12.22 14.47 -17.91
C TYR A 324 11.51 13.17 -18.30
N GLY A 325 11.19 12.99 -19.58
CA GLY A 325 10.43 11.82 -20.05
C GLY A 325 11.22 10.52 -19.94
N LEU A 326 12.55 10.58 -20.10
CA LEU A 326 13.42 9.41 -19.99
C LEU A 326 13.53 8.97 -18.53
N ILE A 327 13.72 9.91 -17.59
CA ILE A 327 13.73 9.62 -16.15
C ILE A 327 12.42 8.94 -15.75
N VAL A 328 11.27 9.55 -16.07
CA VAL A 328 9.95 8.99 -15.70
C VAL A 328 9.78 7.57 -16.26
N THR A 329 10.19 7.34 -17.51
CA THR A 329 10.05 6.03 -18.15
C THR A 329 10.95 4.98 -17.50
N LEU A 330 12.23 5.29 -17.27
CA LEU A 330 13.16 4.36 -16.63
C LEU A 330 12.74 4.07 -15.18
N GLU A 331 12.39 5.09 -14.40
CA GLU A 331 11.94 4.93 -13.01
C GLU A 331 10.63 4.17 -12.92
N ALA A 332 9.71 4.36 -13.88
CA ALA A 332 8.51 3.52 -13.99
C ALA A 332 8.88 2.06 -14.22
N VAL A 333 9.79 1.74 -15.15
CA VAL A 333 10.22 0.35 -15.41
C VAL A 333 10.88 -0.28 -14.17
N LEU A 334 11.80 0.44 -13.51
CA LEU A 334 12.47 -0.02 -12.29
C LEU A 334 11.46 -0.23 -11.14
N GLY A 335 10.55 0.72 -10.96
CA GLY A 335 9.48 0.67 -9.97
C GLY A 335 8.47 -0.46 -10.21
N LEU A 336 8.11 -0.73 -11.48
CA LEU A 336 7.25 -1.86 -11.85
C LEU A 336 7.94 -3.20 -11.54
N ALA A 337 9.23 -3.34 -11.88
CA ALA A 337 10.02 -4.52 -11.54
C ALA A 337 10.08 -4.72 -10.01
N PHE A 338 10.25 -3.65 -9.24
CA PHE A 338 10.16 -3.70 -7.79
C PHE A 338 8.78 -4.16 -7.31
N ALA A 339 7.71 -3.55 -7.82
CA ALA A 339 6.35 -3.78 -7.36
C ALA A 339 5.88 -5.23 -7.60
N CYS A 340 6.42 -5.91 -8.61
CA CYS A 340 6.18 -7.33 -8.85
C CYS A 340 6.95 -8.24 -7.88
N ASN A 341 8.16 -7.84 -7.45
CA ASN A 341 9.11 -8.74 -6.79
C ASN A 341 9.41 -8.41 -5.33
N TYR A 342 8.87 -7.33 -4.77
CA TYR A 342 9.19 -6.87 -3.40
C TYR A 342 9.00 -7.94 -2.31
N LYS A 343 8.14 -8.94 -2.52
CA LYS A 343 7.98 -10.07 -1.57
C LYS A 343 9.25 -10.93 -1.49
N LYS A 344 9.97 -11.10 -2.61
CA LYS A 344 11.25 -11.82 -2.67
C LYS A 344 12.37 -11.05 -1.99
N LEU A 345 12.34 -9.72 -2.01
CA LEU A 345 13.28 -8.88 -1.24
C LEU A 345 13.25 -9.24 0.25
N SER A 346 12.05 -9.45 0.82
CA SER A 346 11.94 -9.90 2.21
C SER A 346 12.62 -11.26 2.43
N GLN A 347 12.59 -12.19 1.48
CA GLN A 347 13.25 -13.49 1.65
C GLN A 347 14.78 -13.32 1.63
N VAL A 348 15.29 -12.56 0.67
CA VAL A 348 16.73 -12.28 0.50
C VAL A 348 17.30 -11.53 1.71
N LEU A 349 16.60 -10.54 2.25
CA LEU A 349 17.08 -9.81 3.41
C LEU A 349 17.02 -10.67 4.68
N PHE A 350 15.97 -11.45 4.87
CA PHE A 350 15.89 -12.33 6.04
C PHE A 350 16.99 -13.39 6.05
N SER A 351 17.40 -13.92 4.89
CA SER A 351 18.53 -14.87 4.81
C SER A 351 19.89 -14.23 5.13
N ILE A 352 20.04 -12.91 5.04
CA ILE A 352 21.28 -12.21 5.43
C ILE A 352 21.39 -12.12 6.96
N PHE A 353 20.27 -11.88 7.64
CA PHE A 353 20.25 -11.65 9.08
C PHE A 353 19.97 -12.91 9.91
N THR A 354 19.57 -14.02 9.26
CA THR A 354 19.50 -15.33 9.90
C THR A 354 20.85 -16.02 9.73
N PHE A 355 21.80 -15.67 10.60
CA PHE A 355 23.00 -16.48 10.78
C PHE A 355 22.56 -17.81 11.39
N VAL A 356 22.35 -18.84 10.57
CA VAL A 356 22.47 -20.21 11.07
C VAL A 356 23.96 -20.42 11.22
N PRO A 357 24.50 -20.60 12.44
CA PRO A 357 25.88 -21.05 12.56
C PRO A 357 25.94 -22.38 11.81
N ASN A 358 26.77 -22.46 10.77
CA ASN A 358 27.17 -23.76 10.26
C ASN A 358 27.82 -24.48 11.43
N SER A 359 27.09 -25.39 12.07
CA SER A 359 27.72 -26.38 12.92
C SER A 359 28.55 -27.24 11.97
N THR A 360 29.84 -26.89 11.85
CA THR A 360 30.87 -27.83 11.45
C THR A 360 30.96 -28.89 12.54
N ASN A 361 29.98 -29.80 12.58
CA ASN A 361 30.15 -31.11 13.18
C ASN A 361 30.94 -31.95 12.17
N SER A 362 32.23 -31.68 12.08
CA SER A 362 33.20 -32.71 11.72
C SER A 362 33.23 -33.71 12.87
N GLN A 363 32.36 -34.73 12.82
CA GLN A 363 32.59 -35.97 13.56
C GLN A 363 33.44 -36.90 12.69
N PRO A 364 34.66 -37.27 13.13
CA PRO A 364 35.35 -38.42 12.58
C PRO A 364 34.64 -39.71 13.07
N GLY A 365 34.66 -40.73 12.21
CA GLY A 365 33.69 -41.82 12.23
C GLY A 365 33.59 -42.64 13.52
N ALA A 366 32.39 -43.17 13.74
CA ALA A 366 32.18 -44.39 14.50
C ALA A 366 31.03 -45.16 13.84
N ALA A 367 31.38 -46.32 13.30
CA ALA A 367 30.43 -47.32 12.85
C ALA A 367 29.75 -48.00 14.04
N ALA A 368 28.55 -48.52 13.76
CA ALA A 368 27.85 -49.62 14.42
C ALA A 368 26.86 -49.32 15.57
N ASN A 369 25.62 -49.74 15.28
CA ASN A 369 24.62 -50.40 16.12
C ASN A 369 23.66 -49.58 17.00
N GLY A 370 22.36 -49.90 16.82
CA GLY A 370 21.43 -50.01 17.94
C GLY A 370 20.14 -49.19 17.82
N ALA A 371 19.05 -49.86 17.45
CA ALA A 371 17.69 -49.34 17.45
C ALA A 371 17.16 -48.96 18.84
N LEU A 372 16.37 -47.88 18.95
CA LEU A 372 14.97 -47.83 19.43
C LEU A 372 14.55 -46.42 19.93
N LEU A 373 13.40 -45.97 19.41
CA LEU A 373 12.37 -45.08 19.99
C LEU A 373 12.77 -43.71 20.58
N SER A 374 12.29 -42.63 19.96
CA SER A 374 11.01 -41.99 20.30
C SER A 374 10.90 -40.56 19.75
N SER A 375 9.69 -40.21 19.28
CA SER A 375 9.02 -38.90 19.45
C SER A 375 9.82 -37.61 19.19
N GLU A 376 9.55 -36.91 18.07
CA GLU A 376 9.07 -35.50 18.10
C GLU A 376 8.76 -34.91 16.70
N ARG A 377 7.52 -34.43 16.56
CA ARG A 377 7.02 -33.27 15.80
C ARG A 377 7.74 -32.85 14.49
N SER A 378 7.18 -33.29 13.36
CA SER A 378 7.25 -32.55 12.10
C SER A 378 6.03 -31.62 11.95
N LEU A 379 6.27 -30.30 11.87
CA LEU A 379 5.28 -29.31 11.45
C LEU A 379 5.28 -29.23 9.91
N PRO A 380 4.11 -29.12 9.25
CA PRO A 380 4.02 -29.06 7.80
C PRO A 380 4.29 -27.64 7.24
N PRO A 381 4.71 -27.51 5.97
CA PRO A 381 4.84 -26.23 5.28
C PRO A 381 3.45 -25.66 4.96
N VAL A 382 3.23 -24.39 5.28
CA VAL A 382 1.96 -23.69 5.04
C VAL A 382 2.06 -22.76 3.83
N LEU A 383 1.12 -23.00 2.91
CA LEU A 383 0.62 -22.18 1.79
C LEU A 383 1.38 -22.21 0.45
N GLY A 384 1.00 -23.24 -0.31
CA GLY A 384 1.30 -23.44 -1.72
C GLY A 384 0.44 -22.63 -2.70
N GLN A 385 0.97 -22.68 -3.92
CA GLN A 385 0.35 -22.38 -5.20
C GLN A 385 -0.89 -23.27 -5.44
N PRO A 386 -1.85 -22.86 -6.28
CA PRO A 386 -2.76 -23.81 -6.90
C PRO A 386 -2.06 -24.40 -8.13
N GLU A 387 -1.72 -25.68 -8.04
CA GLU A 387 -1.31 -26.50 -9.17
C GLU A 387 -2.54 -26.89 -10.01
N GLN A 388 -2.32 -27.01 -11.32
CA GLN A 388 -3.30 -27.37 -12.34
C GLN A 388 -3.82 -28.79 -12.12
N LEU A 389 -5.11 -29.03 -12.42
CA LEU A 389 -5.61 -30.38 -12.66
C LEU A 389 -6.24 -30.45 -14.05
N ASP A 390 -5.58 -31.22 -14.92
CA ASP A 390 -6.13 -31.76 -16.15
C ASP A 390 -7.30 -32.70 -15.86
N THR A 391 -8.35 -32.65 -16.69
CA THR A 391 -9.22 -33.80 -16.96
C THR A 391 -9.82 -33.68 -18.36
N ALA A 392 -9.27 -34.44 -19.30
CA ALA A 392 -10.00 -35.10 -20.39
C ALA A 392 -10.12 -36.58 -19.97
N GLY A 393 -11.18 -37.35 -20.19
CA GLY A 393 -12.48 -37.23 -20.85
C GLY A 393 -13.16 -38.62 -20.83
N LEU A 394 -14.36 -38.72 -21.42
CA LEU A 394 -15.21 -39.93 -21.66
C LEU A 394 -15.98 -40.44 -20.42
N SER A 395 -17.29 -40.72 -20.42
CA SER A 395 -18.27 -41.07 -21.47
C SER A 395 -19.72 -40.80 -20.98
N GLY A 396 -20.62 -40.27 -21.84
CA GLY A 396 -22.03 -39.91 -21.54
C GLY A 396 -23.03 -41.09 -21.51
N PRO A 397 -24.30 -40.98 -21.98
CA PRO A 397 -25.16 -39.79 -22.20
C PRO A 397 -26.60 -39.96 -21.60
N VAL A 398 -27.49 -38.97 -21.85
CA VAL A 398 -28.97 -39.04 -22.06
C VAL A 398 -29.83 -38.08 -21.21
N ARG A 399 -30.40 -37.11 -21.93
CA ARG A 399 -31.70 -36.37 -21.86
C ARG A 399 -32.62 -36.45 -20.62
N SER A 400 -33.09 -35.26 -20.17
CA SER A 400 -34.47 -34.71 -20.32
C SER A 400 -34.58 -33.40 -19.48
N LEU A 401 -34.76 -32.21 -20.07
CA LEU A 401 -36.03 -31.48 -20.20
C LEU A 401 -37.11 -31.86 -19.17
N GLU A 402 -37.44 -30.96 -18.23
CA GLU A 402 -38.80 -30.40 -17.99
C GLU A 402 -38.88 -29.59 -16.67
N ASP A 403 -39.51 -28.42 -16.78
CA ASP A 403 -40.40 -27.73 -15.83
C ASP A 403 -39.88 -27.10 -14.52
N ALA A 404 -39.69 -25.77 -14.54
CA ALA A 404 -40.44 -24.74 -13.78
C ALA A 404 -39.70 -23.39 -13.72
#